data_AF-A0A0A6UGF1-F1
#
_entry.id   AF-A0A0A6UGF1-F1
#
_cell.length_a   1.000
_cell.length_b   1.000
_cell.length_c   1.000
_cell.angle_alpha   90.00
_cell.angle_beta   90.00
_cell.angle_gamma   90.00
#
_symmetry.space_group_name_H-M   'P 1'
#
loop_
_entity.id
_entity.type
_entity.pdbx_description
1 polymer ?
#
loop_
_entity_poly.entity_id
_entity_poly.type
_entity_poly.pdbx_seq_one_letter_code
_entity_poly.pdbx_strand_id
1 'polypeptide(L)'
;MASLPEGLAHGGVWLRVEEPGAASAVRRTAERLAADLAMPEKRIADLSIVAAEASGNLVKHAVQGTVLVRAVRADDQAGVELVLVDSGPGMLDVQRSIGDGHSTAGTLGIGFGAILRQASRWDLHSVPGKGTVMTVQVWPGTAPEPAWAAGVTRPLTGETVSGDAIAARIVEGRRQILVSDGLGHGGLAAAASHEAVRAFGTAPAAPPAQVVEVLHNALRHTRGAALAVADIDVAAGVVRYAGLGNISGTLLAPDGSRRGMVSMPGIAGHQRRQIREYDYPLAPDAVVLMHTDGVVDRWNPVDYPGLFSHTPEVIAATVLRDAGTRRDDAGVLVARVS
;
A
#
# COMPACT_ATOMS: atom_id res chain seq x y z
N MET A 1 -15.53 -0.42 15.31
CA MET A 1 -15.01 -1.79 15.13
C MET A 1 -14.77 -2.05 13.65
N ALA A 2 -13.64 -1.56 13.16
CA ALA A 2 -12.99 -2.10 11.98
C ALA A 2 -11.56 -2.34 12.45
N SER A 3 -11.37 -3.46 13.14
CA SER A 3 -10.03 -3.88 13.54
C SER A 3 -9.40 -4.41 12.27
N LEU A 4 -8.25 -3.85 11.87
CA LEU A 4 -7.48 -4.42 10.77
C LEU A 4 -6.95 -5.76 11.30
N PRO A 5 -7.36 -6.91 10.75
CA PRO A 5 -6.85 -8.18 11.20
C PRO A 5 -5.37 -8.26 10.84
N GLU A 6 -4.64 -8.99 11.66
CA GLU A 6 -3.26 -9.39 11.43
C GLU A 6 -2.95 -9.65 9.95
N GLY A 7 -1.92 -8.95 9.44
CA GLY A 7 -1.17 -9.41 8.28
C GLY A 7 -1.35 -8.61 6.99
N LEU A 8 -0.70 -7.44 6.92
CA LEU A 8 0.01 -7.02 5.70
C LEU A 8 1.37 -7.75 5.56
N ALA A 9 1.53 -8.93 6.18
CA ALA A 9 2.76 -9.73 6.18
C ALA A 9 2.98 -10.53 4.88
N HIS A 10 2.14 -10.34 3.86
CA HIS A 10 2.35 -10.89 2.54
C HIS A 10 2.28 -9.74 1.52
N GLY A 11 3.46 -9.25 1.11
CA GLY A 11 3.64 -8.16 0.13
C GLY A 11 3.12 -8.46 -1.29
N GLY A 12 2.27 -9.48 -1.44
CA GLY A 12 1.69 -9.93 -2.70
C GLY A 12 2.71 -10.41 -3.72
N VAL A 13 2.25 -10.58 -4.96
CA VAL A 13 3.08 -10.95 -6.11
C VAL A 13 2.97 -9.85 -7.15
N TRP A 14 4.11 -9.26 -7.50
CA TRP A 14 4.21 -8.32 -8.61
C TRP A 14 4.43 -9.05 -9.93
N LEU A 15 3.64 -8.69 -10.93
CA LEU A 15 3.68 -9.26 -12.27
C LEU A 15 3.82 -8.14 -13.29
N ARG A 16 4.80 -8.24 -14.19
CA ARG A 16 4.90 -7.34 -15.34
C ARG A 16 3.92 -7.78 -16.42
N VAL A 17 3.20 -6.82 -16.99
CA VAL A 17 2.15 -7.05 -17.99
C VAL A 17 2.46 -6.19 -19.22
N GLU A 18 3.39 -6.68 -20.03
CA GLU A 18 3.86 -6.01 -21.25
C GLU A 18 3.39 -6.75 -22.52
N GLU A 19 3.05 -8.03 -22.40
CA GLU A 19 2.65 -8.88 -23.52
C GLU A 19 1.36 -9.67 -23.20
N PRO A 20 0.57 -10.08 -24.21
CA PRO A 20 -0.67 -10.83 -24.00
C PRO A 20 -0.52 -12.10 -23.13
N GLY A 21 0.64 -12.76 -23.18
CA GLY A 21 0.91 -13.95 -22.37
C GLY A 21 0.89 -13.69 -20.85
N ALA A 22 1.24 -12.47 -20.43
CA ALA A 22 1.28 -12.07 -19.02
C ALA A 22 -0.12 -12.01 -18.38
N ALA A 23 -1.16 -11.70 -19.17
CA ALA A 23 -2.54 -11.63 -18.67
C ALA A 23 -3.00 -12.95 -18.06
N SER A 24 -2.59 -14.08 -18.66
CA SER A 24 -2.90 -15.40 -18.12
C SER A 24 -2.18 -15.68 -16.80
N ALA A 25 -0.99 -15.11 -16.58
CA ALA A 25 -0.25 -15.26 -15.33
C ALA A 25 -0.90 -14.49 -14.18
N VAL A 26 -1.36 -13.25 -14.43
CA VAL A 26 -2.13 -12.45 -13.45
C VAL A 26 -3.39 -13.18 -13.04
N ARG A 27 -4.18 -13.64 -14.02
CA ARG A 27 -5.42 -14.39 -13.78
C ARG A 27 -5.20 -15.63 -12.93
N ARG A 28 -4.25 -16.51 -13.31
CA ARG A 28 -3.95 -17.73 -12.55
C ARG A 28 -3.46 -17.42 -11.13
N THR A 29 -2.67 -16.36 -10.96
CA THR A 29 -2.18 -15.95 -9.63
C THR A 29 -3.33 -15.47 -8.74
N ALA A 30 -4.25 -14.67 -9.30
CA ALA A 30 -5.43 -14.19 -8.61
C ALA A 30 -6.40 -15.31 -8.25
N GLU A 31 -6.70 -16.22 -9.19
CA GLU A 31 -7.56 -17.39 -8.97
C GLU A 31 -7.00 -18.31 -7.90
N ARG A 32 -5.70 -18.62 -7.97
CA ARG A 32 -5.03 -19.45 -6.97
C ARG A 32 -5.11 -18.82 -5.59
N LEU A 33 -4.81 -17.53 -5.48
CA LEU A 33 -4.90 -16.82 -4.20
C LEU A 33 -6.34 -16.82 -3.66
N ALA A 34 -7.33 -16.58 -4.51
CA ALA A 34 -8.74 -16.61 -4.09
C ALA A 34 -9.18 -18.01 -3.62
N ALA A 35 -8.69 -19.07 -4.27
CA ALA A 35 -8.92 -20.45 -3.84
C ALA A 35 -8.24 -20.76 -2.50
N ASP A 36 -6.98 -20.30 -2.32
CA ASP A 36 -6.24 -20.43 -1.05
C ASP A 36 -6.95 -19.69 0.10
N LEU A 37 -7.69 -18.63 -0.21
CA LEU A 37 -8.55 -17.88 0.72
C LEU A 37 -9.96 -18.46 0.88
N ALA A 38 -10.26 -19.60 0.25
CA ALA A 38 -11.58 -20.25 0.27
C ALA A 38 -12.74 -19.34 -0.19
N MET A 39 -12.51 -18.46 -1.16
CA MET A 39 -13.56 -17.61 -1.73
C MET A 39 -14.59 -18.44 -2.52
N PRO A 40 -15.88 -18.03 -2.56
CA PRO A 40 -16.89 -18.71 -3.35
C PRO A 40 -16.53 -18.79 -4.84
N GLU A 41 -16.83 -19.92 -5.50
CA GLU A 41 -16.50 -20.16 -6.92
C GLU A 41 -16.99 -19.02 -7.83
N LYS A 42 -18.19 -18.49 -7.58
CA LYS A 42 -18.71 -17.32 -8.31
C LYS A 42 -17.78 -16.11 -8.20
N ARG A 43 -17.24 -15.81 -7.01
CA ARG A 43 -16.35 -14.66 -6.80
C ARG A 43 -14.95 -14.91 -7.39
N ILE A 44 -14.50 -16.16 -7.43
CA ILE A 44 -13.28 -16.55 -8.16
C ILE A 44 -13.48 -16.29 -9.66
N ALA A 45 -14.64 -16.67 -10.23
CA ALA A 45 -14.97 -16.38 -11.63
C ALA A 45 -15.08 -14.86 -11.90
N ASP A 46 -15.70 -14.10 -11.00
CA ASP A 46 -15.76 -12.64 -11.09
C ASP A 46 -14.33 -12.03 -11.10
N LEU A 47 -13.44 -12.49 -10.20
CA LEU A 47 -12.03 -12.08 -10.15
C LEU A 47 -11.25 -12.44 -11.41
N SER A 48 -11.55 -13.60 -12.01
CA SER A 48 -10.93 -14.05 -13.27
C SER A 48 -11.20 -13.08 -14.41
N ILE A 49 -12.45 -12.60 -14.53
CA ILE A 49 -12.86 -11.59 -15.51
C ILE A 49 -12.13 -10.27 -15.23
N VAL A 50 -12.14 -9.80 -13.98
CA VAL A 50 -11.45 -8.57 -13.57
C VAL A 50 -9.98 -8.64 -13.95
N ALA A 51 -9.27 -9.73 -13.62
CA ALA A 51 -7.86 -9.90 -13.91
C ALA A 51 -7.56 -9.91 -15.42
N ALA A 52 -8.43 -10.53 -16.23
CA ALA A 52 -8.28 -10.58 -17.68
C ALA A 52 -8.44 -9.20 -18.32
N GLU A 53 -9.49 -8.45 -17.94
CA GLU A 53 -9.75 -7.11 -18.47
C GLU A 53 -8.70 -6.09 -17.99
N ALA A 54 -8.33 -6.15 -16.71
CA ALA A 54 -7.26 -5.36 -16.11
C ALA A 54 -5.94 -5.51 -16.89
N SER A 55 -5.55 -6.77 -17.13
CA SER A 55 -4.32 -7.08 -17.87
C SER A 55 -4.43 -6.66 -19.34
N GLY A 56 -5.59 -6.87 -19.96
CA GLY A 56 -5.85 -6.45 -21.33
C GLY A 56 -5.73 -4.94 -21.53
N ASN A 57 -6.20 -4.15 -20.56
CA ASN A 57 -6.06 -2.70 -20.57
C ASN A 57 -4.58 -2.28 -20.49
N LEU A 58 -3.79 -2.93 -19.62
CA LEU A 58 -2.35 -2.67 -19.54
C LEU A 58 -1.65 -2.98 -20.87
N VAL A 59 -1.89 -4.15 -21.48
CA VAL A 59 -1.27 -4.51 -22.76
C VAL A 59 -1.62 -3.52 -23.88
N LYS A 60 -2.84 -2.97 -23.88
CA LYS A 60 -3.30 -2.06 -24.95
C LYS A 60 -2.84 -0.61 -24.76
N HIS A 61 -2.70 -0.16 -23.52
CA HIS A 61 -2.62 1.27 -23.20
C HIS A 61 -1.39 1.67 -22.38
N ALA A 62 -0.75 0.74 -21.66
CA ALA A 62 0.43 1.04 -20.87
C ALA A 62 1.69 1.08 -21.75
N VAL A 63 2.65 1.93 -21.37
CA VAL A 63 4.03 1.85 -21.87
C VAL A 63 4.82 0.83 -21.04
N GLN A 64 4.62 0.86 -19.73
CA GLN A 64 5.10 -0.14 -18.77
C GLN A 64 3.97 -0.39 -17.78
N GLY A 65 3.49 -1.63 -17.72
CA GLY A 65 2.36 -2.03 -16.89
C GLY A 65 2.77 -3.12 -15.89
N THR A 66 2.36 -2.95 -14.63
CA THR A 66 2.54 -3.95 -13.59
C THR A 66 1.25 -4.16 -12.80
N VAL A 67 1.07 -5.37 -12.29
CA VAL A 67 -0.04 -5.72 -11.41
C VAL A 67 0.52 -6.35 -10.15
N LEU A 68 0.16 -5.79 -9.00
CA LEU A 68 0.30 -6.47 -7.71
C LEU A 68 -0.96 -7.27 -7.41
N VAL A 69 -0.81 -8.56 -7.16
CA VAL A 69 -1.89 -9.44 -6.66
C VAL A 69 -1.62 -9.72 -5.19
N ARG A 70 -2.54 -9.36 -4.29
CA ARG A 70 -2.38 -9.60 -2.85
C ARG A 70 -3.69 -9.94 -2.16
N ALA A 71 -3.56 -10.51 -0.96
CA ALA A 71 -4.70 -10.70 -0.07
C ALA A 71 -4.98 -9.40 0.68
N VAL A 72 -6.26 -9.11 0.90
CA VAL A 72 -6.75 -8.09 1.83
C VAL A 72 -7.64 -8.77 2.86
N ARG A 73 -7.55 -8.36 4.13
CA ARG A 73 -8.22 -9.03 5.25
C ARG A 73 -9.10 -8.06 6.03
N ALA A 74 -10.25 -8.56 6.44
CA ALA A 74 -11.16 -7.97 7.43
C ALA A 74 -11.47 -9.03 8.50
N ASP A 75 -12.11 -8.63 9.60
CA ASP A 75 -12.21 -9.44 10.83
C ASP A 75 -12.70 -10.89 10.57
N ASP A 76 -13.62 -11.08 9.62
CA ASP A 76 -14.28 -12.36 9.33
C ASP A 76 -14.10 -12.87 7.88
N GLN A 77 -13.40 -12.13 7.02
CA GLN A 77 -13.26 -12.49 5.61
C GLN A 77 -11.93 -12.00 5.02
N ALA A 78 -11.53 -12.62 3.91
CA ALA A 78 -10.39 -12.19 3.12
C ALA A 78 -10.80 -12.08 1.65
N GLY A 79 -10.35 -11.02 1.00
CA GLY A 79 -10.53 -10.77 -0.43
C GLY A 79 -9.20 -10.75 -1.17
N VAL A 80 -9.28 -10.60 -2.49
CA VAL A 80 -8.12 -10.38 -3.35
C VAL A 80 -8.14 -8.96 -3.88
N GLU A 81 -7.00 -8.29 -3.82
CA GLU A 81 -6.77 -6.99 -4.42
C GLU A 81 -5.79 -7.09 -5.60
N LEU A 82 -6.17 -6.43 -6.68
CA LEU A 82 -5.30 -6.11 -7.81
C LEU A 82 -4.94 -4.62 -7.74
N VAL A 83 -3.66 -4.30 -7.67
CA VAL A 83 -3.16 -2.92 -7.83
C VAL A 83 -2.48 -2.84 -9.19
N LEU A 84 -3.14 -2.17 -10.13
CA LEU A 84 -2.63 -1.92 -11.47
C LEU A 84 -1.86 -0.60 -11.45
N VAL A 85 -0.66 -0.63 -11.99
CA VAL A 85 0.22 0.54 -12.06
C VAL A 85 0.81 0.61 -13.47
N ASP A 86 0.57 1.72 -14.14
CA ASP A 86 1.23 2.04 -15.41
C ASP A 86 1.82 3.46 -15.44
N SER A 87 2.83 3.60 -16.29
CA SER A 87 3.47 4.87 -16.66
C SER A 87 3.13 5.25 -18.12
N GLY A 88 1.92 4.92 -18.56
CA GLY A 88 1.41 5.23 -19.89
C GLY A 88 1.03 6.71 -20.06
N PRO A 89 0.29 7.06 -21.13
CA PRO A 89 -0.08 8.44 -21.42
C PRO A 89 -1.04 9.06 -20.37
N GLY A 90 -1.64 8.24 -19.50
CA GLY A 90 -2.67 8.67 -18.57
C GLY A 90 -3.98 9.06 -19.28
N MET A 91 -4.96 9.48 -18.49
CA MET A 91 -6.29 9.88 -18.95
C MET A 91 -6.56 11.33 -18.55
N LEU A 92 -7.12 12.11 -19.48
CA LEU A 92 -7.55 13.49 -19.22
C LEU A 92 -8.85 13.54 -18.41
N ASP A 93 -9.80 12.66 -18.73
CA ASP A 93 -11.09 12.56 -18.07
C ASP A 93 -11.40 11.08 -17.80
N VAL A 94 -11.15 10.66 -16.56
CA VAL A 94 -11.41 9.30 -16.09
C VAL A 94 -12.90 8.93 -16.22
N GLN A 95 -13.79 9.87 -15.90
CA GLN A 95 -15.24 9.60 -15.92
C GLN A 95 -15.71 9.34 -17.34
N ARG A 96 -15.22 10.15 -18.30
CA ARG A 96 -15.49 9.91 -19.71
C ARG A 96 -14.89 8.58 -20.19
N SER A 97 -13.66 8.23 -19.80
CA SER A 97 -13.06 6.95 -20.17
C SER A 97 -13.85 5.74 -19.63
N ILE A 98 -14.44 5.86 -18.43
CA ILE A 98 -15.35 4.85 -17.86
C ILE A 98 -16.73 4.86 -18.55
N GLY A 99 -17.22 6.04 -18.94
CA GLY A 99 -18.53 6.26 -19.58
C GLY A 99 -18.60 5.86 -21.05
N ASP A 100 -17.56 6.15 -21.84
CA ASP A 100 -17.36 5.58 -23.17
C ASP A 100 -17.24 4.04 -23.08
N GLY A 101 -16.78 3.56 -21.90
CA GLY A 101 -16.87 2.19 -21.39
C GLY A 101 -18.28 1.56 -21.37
N HIS A 102 -19.30 2.37 -21.10
CA HIS A 102 -20.68 1.93 -20.90
C HIS A 102 -21.53 1.96 -22.18
N SER A 103 -21.00 2.39 -23.32
CA SER A 103 -21.76 2.47 -24.58
C SER A 103 -22.03 1.07 -25.18
N THR A 104 -23.31 0.77 -25.40
CA THR A 104 -23.88 -0.49 -25.92
C THR A 104 -23.61 -0.77 -27.41
N ALA A 105 -22.48 -0.30 -27.97
CA ALA A 105 -22.13 -0.60 -29.35
C ALA A 105 -20.60 -0.67 -29.56
N GLY A 106 -20.06 -1.88 -29.66
CA GLY A 106 -18.78 -2.15 -30.34
C GLY A 106 -17.49 -1.91 -29.56
N THR A 107 -17.04 -2.96 -28.86
CA THR A 107 -15.63 -3.36 -28.61
C THR A 107 -14.61 -2.43 -27.92
N LEU A 108 -14.87 -1.14 -27.69
CA LEU A 108 -13.92 -0.23 -27.03
C LEU A 108 -14.26 0.18 -25.59
N GLY A 109 -15.38 -0.29 -25.04
CA GLY A 109 -15.80 0.05 -23.68
C GLY A 109 -15.95 -1.09 -22.66
N ILE A 110 -15.92 -2.34 -23.12
CA ILE A 110 -16.34 -3.50 -22.33
C ILE A 110 -15.45 -3.74 -21.10
N GLY A 111 -14.14 -3.44 -21.21
CA GLY A 111 -13.15 -3.83 -20.20
C GLY A 111 -13.35 -3.15 -18.85
N PHE A 112 -13.44 -1.81 -18.80
CA PHE A 112 -13.73 -1.11 -17.54
C PHE A 112 -15.10 -1.47 -17.00
N GLY A 113 -16.14 -1.52 -17.84
CA GLY A 113 -17.48 -1.92 -17.39
C GLY A 113 -17.52 -3.31 -16.75
N ALA A 114 -16.74 -4.26 -17.27
CA ALA A 114 -16.58 -5.62 -16.72
C ALA A 114 -15.62 -5.69 -15.51
N ILE A 115 -14.79 -4.68 -15.26
CA ILE A 115 -14.10 -4.57 -13.98
C ILE A 115 -15.08 -4.07 -12.93
N LEU A 116 -15.78 -2.96 -13.22
CA LEU A 116 -16.61 -2.26 -12.25
C LEU A 116 -17.83 -3.06 -11.80
N ARG A 117 -18.44 -3.85 -12.69
CA ARG A 117 -19.60 -4.70 -12.34
C ARG A 117 -19.24 -5.89 -11.44
N GLN A 118 -17.98 -6.33 -11.46
CA GLN A 118 -17.51 -7.52 -10.75
C GLN A 118 -16.77 -7.16 -9.46
N ALA A 119 -16.13 -5.99 -9.44
CA ALA A 119 -15.43 -5.43 -8.28
C ALA A 119 -16.38 -5.25 -7.09
N SER A 120 -15.87 -5.61 -5.91
CA SER A 120 -16.50 -5.24 -4.63
C SER A 120 -16.16 -3.80 -4.26
N ARG A 121 -14.94 -3.35 -4.58
CA ARG A 121 -14.44 -1.99 -4.37
C ARG A 121 -13.40 -1.68 -5.44
N TRP A 122 -13.34 -0.42 -5.87
CA TRP A 122 -12.30 0.05 -6.78
C TRP A 122 -12.04 1.54 -6.56
N ASP A 123 -10.85 1.97 -6.91
CA ASP A 123 -10.49 3.38 -7.04
C ASP A 123 -9.47 3.54 -8.18
N LEU A 124 -9.42 4.73 -8.78
CA LEU A 124 -8.57 5.00 -9.94
C LEU A 124 -8.11 6.46 -9.93
N HIS A 125 -6.80 6.65 -10.04
CA HIS A 125 -6.18 7.95 -10.28
C HIS A 125 -5.35 7.90 -11.56
N SER A 126 -5.51 8.91 -12.41
CA SER A 126 -4.75 9.04 -13.64
C SER A 126 -4.37 10.48 -13.88
N VAL A 127 -3.15 10.71 -14.37
CA VAL A 127 -2.68 12.05 -14.72
C VAL A 127 -2.10 12.01 -16.13
N PRO A 128 -2.52 12.92 -17.04
CA PRO A 128 -1.95 13.03 -18.37
C PRO A 128 -0.42 13.13 -18.34
N GLY A 129 0.25 12.28 -19.11
CA GLY A 129 1.70 12.21 -19.21
C GLY A 129 2.41 11.50 -18.04
N LYS A 130 1.69 11.02 -17.02
CA LYS A 130 2.25 10.29 -15.88
C LYS A 130 1.76 8.84 -15.75
N GLY A 131 0.61 8.52 -16.36
CA GLY A 131 0.03 7.17 -16.33
C GLY A 131 -1.08 7.01 -15.30
N THR A 132 -1.49 5.77 -15.06
CA THR A 132 -2.65 5.42 -14.24
C THR A 132 -2.31 4.46 -13.11
N VAL A 133 -2.98 4.63 -11.98
CA VAL A 133 -3.03 3.67 -10.87
C VAL A 133 -4.49 3.32 -10.62
N MET A 134 -4.80 2.03 -10.59
CA MET A 134 -6.14 1.52 -10.27
C MET A 134 -6.03 0.42 -9.22
N THR A 135 -6.89 0.47 -8.22
CA THR A 135 -7.04 -0.61 -7.23
C THR A 135 -8.39 -1.27 -7.46
N VAL A 136 -8.42 -2.60 -7.39
CA VAL A 136 -9.66 -3.38 -7.52
C VAL A 136 -9.65 -4.48 -6.49
N GLN A 137 -10.67 -4.54 -5.65
CA GLN A 137 -10.85 -5.58 -4.66
C GLN A 137 -12.06 -6.44 -5.00
N VAL A 138 -11.91 -7.75 -4.83
CA VAL A 138 -13.00 -8.74 -4.92
C VAL A 138 -13.07 -9.47 -3.59
N TRP A 139 -14.19 -9.31 -2.90
CA TRP A 139 -14.48 -9.94 -1.61
C TRP A 139 -15.45 -11.12 -1.79
N PRO A 140 -15.43 -12.12 -0.89
CA PRO A 140 -16.34 -13.26 -0.93
C PRO A 140 -17.80 -12.86 -0.70
N GLY A 141 -18.04 -11.80 0.09
CA GLY A 141 -19.36 -11.21 0.33
C GLY A 141 -19.36 -9.69 0.19
N THR A 142 -20.11 -9.02 1.07
CA THR A 142 -20.13 -7.56 1.16
C THR A 142 -18.74 -7.06 1.53
N ALA A 143 -18.24 -6.07 0.76
CA ALA A 143 -16.95 -5.46 1.05
C ALA A 143 -16.97 -4.83 2.46
N PRO A 144 -15.90 -4.97 3.25
CA PRO A 144 -15.75 -4.24 4.50
C PRO A 144 -15.63 -2.74 4.23
N GLU A 145 -15.76 -1.93 5.28
CA GLU A 145 -15.48 -0.49 5.21
C GLU A 145 -14.09 -0.19 4.65
N PRO A 146 -13.89 0.93 3.94
CA PRO A 146 -12.58 1.32 3.44
C PRO A 146 -11.54 1.37 4.56
N ALA A 147 -10.32 0.91 4.26
CA ALA A 147 -9.23 1.02 5.21
C ALA A 147 -8.84 2.50 5.40
N TRP A 148 -8.67 2.91 6.66
CA TRP A 148 -8.14 4.23 7.00
C TRP A 148 -6.63 4.33 6.72
N ALA A 149 -5.94 3.19 6.61
CA ALA A 149 -4.54 3.13 6.21
C ALA A 149 -4.28 1.92 5.33
N ALA A 150 -3.45 2.11 4.32
CA ALA A 150 -2.96 1.06 3.45
C ALA A 150 -1.61 1.46 2.89
N GLY A 151 -0.83 0.47 2.50
CA GLY A 151 0.45 0.70 1.87
C GLY A 151 0.79 -0.38 0.87
N VAL A 152 1.91 -0.24 0.19
CA VAL A 152 2.38 -1.14 -0.84
C VAL A 152 3.89 -1.30 -0.68
N THR A 153 4.37 -2.54 -0.76
CA THR A 153 5.80 -2.86 -0.83
C THR A 153 6.13 -3.51 -2.17
N ARG A 154 7.35 -3.32 -2.66
CA ARG A 154 7.86 -3.94 -3.88
C ARG A 154 9.27 -4.46 -3.63
N PRO A 155 9.53 -5.74 -3.93
CA PRO A 155 10.85 -6.32 -3.73
C PRO A 155 11.89 -5.68 -4.65
N LEU A 156 13.14 -5.66 -4.21
CA LEU A 156 14.29 -5.41 -5.08
C LEU A 156 14.22 -6.34 -6.31
N THR A 157 14.52 -5.81 -7.50
CA THR A 157 14.52 -6.59 -8.74
C THR A 157 15.41 -7.84 -8.61
N GLY A 158 14.79 -9.01 -8.77
CA GLY A 158 15.45 -10.32 -8.64
C GLY A 158 15.10 -11.06 -7.36
N GLU A 159 14.57 -10.37 -6.35
CA GLU A 159 14.05 -10.97 -5.12
C GLU A 159 12.56 -11.34 -5.26
N THR A 160 12.15 -12.36 -4.51
CA THR A 160 10.76 -12.81 -4.45
C THR A 160 9.99 -12.27 -3.24
N VAL A 161 10.72 -11.69 -2.28
CA VAL A 161 10.18 -11.12 -1.04
C VAL A 161 10.89 -9.80 -0.77
N SER A 162 10.13 -8.81 -0.29
CA SER A 162 10.70 -7.52 0.04
C SER A 162 11.30 -7.52 1.46
N GLY A 163 12.44 -6.86 1.62
CA GLY A 163 12.98 -6.47 2.92
C GLY A 163 12.10 -5.47 3.68
N ASP A 164 11.19 -4.78 2.98
CA ASP A 164 10.28 -3.81 3.55
C ASP A 164 8.97 -4.45 4.04
N ALA A 165 8.48 -3.96 5.18
CA ALA A 165 7.18 -4.33 5.72
C ALA A 165 6.43 -3.12 6.28
N ILE A 166 5.11 -3.22 6.24
CA ILE A 166 4.19 -2.17 6.69
C ILE A 166 3.08 -2.80 7.53
N ALA A 167 2.55 -2.06 8.49
CA ALA A 167 1.40 -2.49 9.27
C ALA A 167 0.58 -1.31 9.76
N ALA A 168 -0.70 -1.57 10.01
CA ALA A 168 -1.62 -0.62 10.63
C ALA A 168 -2.51 -1.39 11.63
N ARG A 169 -2.83 -0.78 12.76
CA ARG A 169 -3.67 -1.37 13.80
C ARG A 169 -4.52 -0.32 14.50
N ILE A 170 -5.66 -0.77 15.04
CA ILE A 170 -6.41 -0.01 16.04
C ILE A 170 -6.34 -0.78 17.35
N VAL A 171 -5.67 -0.20 18.36
CA VAL A 171 -5.46 -0.86 19.66
C VAL A 171 -5.92 0.09 20.78
N GLU A 172 -6.91 -0.34 21.56
CA GLU A 172 -7.54 0.48 22.61
C GLU A 172 -7.91 1.92 22.14
N GLY A 173 -8.41 2.03 20.90
CA GLY A 173 -8.79 3.30 20.28
C GLY A 173 -7.65 4.10 19.63
N ARG A 174 -6.38 3.70 19.81
CA ARG A 174 -5.22 4.30 19.14
C ARG A 174 -5.08 3.78 17.71
N ARG A 175 -4.96 4.68 16.74
CA ARG A 175 -4.67 4.35 15.34
C ARG A 175 -3.17 4.42 15.13
N GLN A 176 -2.53 3.26 14.98
CA GLN A 176 -1.09 3.18 14.85
C GLN A 176 -0.68 2.57 13.53
N ILE A 177 0.37 3.13 12.92
CA ILE A 177 1.00 2.63 11.71
C ILE A 177 2.49 2.38 11.92
N LEU A 178 3.03 1.39 11.22
CA LEU A 178 4.43 0.98 11.22
C LEU A 178 4.94 0.89 9.78
N VAL A 179 6.13 1.43 9.54
CA VAL A 179 6.96 1.08 8.39
C VAL A 179 8.29 0.55 8.90
N SER A 180 8.77 -0.55 8.30
CA SER A 180 10.02 -1.21 8.64
C SER A 180 10.78 -1.60 7.37
N ASP A 181 12.09 -1.42 7.40
CA ASP A 181 13.06 -1.76 6.37
C ASP A 181 14.13 -2.66 7.03
N GLY A 182 14.09 -3.95 6.70
CA GLY A 182 15.01 -4.94 7.25
C GLY A 182 16.40 -4.82 6.62
N LEU A 183 17.47 -4.97 7.41
CA LEU A 183 18.83 -4.73 6.88
C LEU A 183 19.21 -5.68 5.72
N GLY A 184 19.51 -5.07 4.57
CA GLY A 184 19.88 -5.74 3.33
C GLY A 184 18.65 -5.98 2.45
N HIS A 185 18.64 -7.08 1.70
CA HIS A 185 17.50 -7.48 0.86
C HIS A 185 17.24 -8.99 0.97
N GLY A 186 16.12 -9.43 0.40
CA GLY A 186 15.73 -10.83 0.32
C GLY A 186 15.28 -11.43 1.66
N GLY A 187 15.32 -12.76 1.76
CA GLY A 187 14.65 -13.49 2.85
C GLY A 187 15.06 -13.11 4.28
N LEU A 188 16.31 -12.72 4.52
CA LEU A 188 16.77 -12.34 5.85
C LEU A 188 16.36 -10.91 6.26
N ALA A 189 16.31 -9.99 5.28
CA ALA A 189 15.75 -8.66 5.50
C ALA A 189 14.24 -8.76 5.77
N ALA A 190 13.53 -9.53 4.94
CA ALA A 190 12.10 -9.81 5.09
C ALA A 190 11.78 -10.46 6.45
N ALA A 191 12.62 -11.37 6.93
CA ALA A 191 12.44 -11.98 8.25
C ALA A 191 12.51 -10.94 9.38
N ALA A 192 13.42 -9.97 9.29
CA ALA A 192 13.55 -8.90 10.28
C ALA A 192 12.33 -7.96 10.26
N SER A 193 11.91 -7.48 9.08
CA SER A 193 10.77 -6.57 8.98
C SER A 193 9.44 -7.26 9.30
N HIS A 194 9.26 -8.54 8.95
CA HIS A 194 8.10 -9.32 9.38
C HIS A 194 8.07 -9.57 10.90
N GLU A 195 9.23 -9.77 11.53
CA GLU A 195 9.30 -9.85 13.00
C GLU A 195 8.86 -8.53 13.64
N ALA A 196 9.25 -7.39 13.05
CA ALA A 196 8.79 -6.08 13.50
C ALA A 196 7.27 -5.95 13.39
N VAL A 197 6.67 -6.39 12.27
CA VAL A 197 5.20 -6.40 12.10
C VAL A 197 4.51 -7.30 13.12
N ARG A 198 5.05 -8.50 13.39
CA ARG A 198 4.50 -9.42 14.39
C ARG A 198 4.54 -8.83 15.81
N ALA A 199 5.69 -8.29 16.20
CA ALA A 199 5.84 -7.63 17.48
C ALA A 199 4.95 -6.38 17.59
N PHE A 200 4.76 -5.64 16.49
CA PHE A 200 3.84 -4.52 16.43
C PHE A 200 2.38 -4.94 16.56
N GLY A 201 1.97 -6.08 15.98
CA GLY A 201 0.61 -6.60 16.15
C GLY A 201 0.26 -6.87 17.61
N THR A 202 1.21 -7.37 18.38
CA THR A 202 1.02 -7.82 19.77
C THR A 202 1.51 -6.83 20.84
N ALA A 203 2.14 -5.73 20.45
CA ALA A 203 2.61 -4.70 21.37
C ALA A 203 1.45 -4.08 22.17
N PRO A 204 1.68 -3.63 23.41
CA PRO A 204 0.64 -2.93 24.18
C PRO A 204 0.17 -1.64 23.49
N ALA A 205 -0.99 -1.13 23.91
CA ALA A 205 -1.51 0.18 23.53
C ALA A 205 -0.67 1.30 24.17
N ALA A 206 0.52 1.53 23.64
CA ALA A 206 1.49 2.47 24.19
C ALA A 206 1.85 3.57 23.17
N PRO A 207 2.40 4.71 23.63
CA PRO A 207 2.93 5.74 22.73
C PRO A 207 4.03 5.21 21.79
N PRO A 208 4.20 5.81 20.59
CA PRO A 208 5.17 5.39 19.59
C PRO A 208 6.57 5.04 20.12
N ALA A 209 7.17 5.85 21.00
CA ALA A 209 8.51 5.55 21.51
C ALA A 209 8.57 4.25 22.32
N GLN A 210 7.51 3.93 23.07
CA GLN A 210 7.43 2.66 23.80
C GLN A 210 7.20 1.48 22.86
N VAL A 211 6.40 1.66 21.82
CA VAL A 211 6.20 0.62 20.79
C VAL A 211 7.54 0.35 20.08
N VAL A 212 8.27 1.38 19.66
CA VAL A 212 9.61 1.24 19.05
C VAL A 212 10.58 0.52 20.00
N GLU A 213 10.50 0.73 21.32
CA GLU A 213 11.31 -0.02 22.28
C GLU A 213 10.95 -1.51 22.32
N VAL A 214 9.66 -1.85 22.25
CA VAL A 214 9.21 -3.25 22.14
C VAL A 214 9.74 -3.88 20.85
N LEU A 215 9.63 -3.19 19.71
CA LEU A 215 10.14 -3.68 18.43
C LEU A 215 11.66 -3.84 18.45
N HIS A 216 12.39 -2.88 19.02
CA HIS A 216 13.84 -2.96 19.17
C HIS A 216 14.26 -4.23 19.92
N ASN A 217 13.55 -4.58 20.99
CA ASN A 217 13.85 -5.78 21.77
C ASN A 217 13.49 -7.07 21.03
N ALA A 218 12.37 -7.09 20.31
CA ALA A 218 11.97 -8.24 19.48
C ALA A 218 12.98 -8.54 18.36
N LEU A 219 13.60 -7.50 17.80
CA LEU A 219 14.52 -7.63 16.65
C LEU A 219 15.96 -8.03 17.01
N ARG A 220 16.31 -8.19 18.30
CA ARG A 220 17.69 -8.49 18.75
C ARG A 220 18.32 -9.73 18.12
N HIS A 221 17.50 -10.69 17.70
CA HIS A 221 17.93 -11.96 17.10
C HIS A 221 17.87 -11.96 15.56
N THR A 222 17.55 -10.82 14.95
CA THR A 222 17.43 -10.67 13.49
C THR A 222 18.63 -9.90 12.93
N ARG A 223 18.60 -9.53 11.65
CA ARG A 223 19.55 -8.56 11.05
C ARG A 223 19.33 -7.12 11.53
N GLY A 224 18.25 -6.89 12.27
CA GLY A 224 17.76 -5.57 12.62
C GLY A 224 16.99 -4.92 11.47
N ALA A 225 16.40 -3.77 11.78
CA ALA A 225 15.64 -2.97 10.83
C ALA A 225 15.76 -1.48 11.14
N ALA A 226 15.67 -0.63 10.11
CA ALA A 226 15.17 0.72 10.29
C ALA A 226 13.65 0.66 10.40
N LEU A 227 13.04 1.38 11.34
CA LEU A 227 11.59 1.37 11.51
C LEU A 227 11.07 2.68 12.10
N ALA A 228 9.80 2.95 11.88
CA ALA A 228 9.11 4.05 12.55
C ALA A 228 7.66 3.71 12.83
N VAL A 229 7.16 4.25 13.94
CA VAL A 229 5.76 4.13 14.38
C VAL A 229 5.16 5.53 14.44
N ALA A 230 3.95 5.67 13.90
CA ALA A 230 3.12 6.85 14.09
C ALA A 230 1.80 6.48 14.78
N ASP A 231 1.39 7.30 15.74
CA ASP A 231 0.09 7.24 16.42
C ASP A 231 -0.72 8.48 16.03
N ILE A 232 -1.89 8.25 15.44
CA ILE A 232 -2.71 9.28 14.79
C ILE A 232 -3.92 9.57 15.66
N ASP A 233 -3.86 10.68 16.39
CA ASP A 233 -4.86 11.14 17.32
C ASP A 233 -5.70 12.26 16.68
N VAL A 234 -6.75 11.84 15.97
CA VAL A 234 -7.65 12.73 15.24
C VAL A 234 -8.39 13.67 16.18
N ALA A 235 -8.79 13.17 17.35
CA ALA A 235 -9.53 13.95 18.33
C ALA A 235 -8.64 15.05 18.94
N ALA A 236 -7.36 14.76 19.19
CA ALA A 236 -6.40 15.75 19.66
C ALA A 236 -5.80 16.62 18.55
N GLY A 237 -6.01 16.28 17.27
CA GLY A 237 -5.39 16.98 16.14
C GLY A 237 -3.86 16.84 16.13
N VAL A 238 -3.34 15.66 16.51
CA VAL A 238 -1.89 15.40 16.62
C VAL A 238 -1.52 14.04 16.03
N VAL A 239 -0.37 13.99 15.36
CA VAL A 239 0.37 12.75 15.08
C VAL A 239 1.59 12.69 15.98
N ARG A 240 1.71 11.61 16.76
CA ARG A 240 2.90 11.31 17.56
C ARG A 240 3.76 10.35 16.76
N TYR A 241 5.06 10.61 16.68
CA TYR A 241 5.96 9.85 15.81
C TYR A 241 7.26 9.50 16.54
N ALA A 242 7.70 8.25 16.37
CA ALA A 242 9.01 7.80 16.79
C ALA A 242 9.64 6.95 15.67
N GLY A 243 10.77 7.39 15.15
CA GLY A 243 11.53 6.70 14.12
C GLY A 243 12.95 6.37 14.56
N LEU A 244 13.44 5.20 14.16
CA LEU A 244 14.80 4.71 14.37
C LEU A 244 15.36 4.21 13.04
N GLY A 245 16.29 4.96 12.45
CA GLY A 245 16.88 4.69 11.14
C GLY A 245 16.55 5.76 10.11
N ASN A 246 16.34 5.33 8.87
CA ASN A 246 16.15 6.12 7.66
C ASN A 246 14.70 6.14 7.15
N ILE A 247 13.72 5.67 7.94
CA ILE A 247 12.30 5.76 7.55
C ILE A 247 11.88 7.22 7.47
N SER A 248 11.32 7.61 6.33
CA SER A 248 10.75 8.94 6.12
C SER A 248 9.30 8.96 6.55
N GLY A 249 8.90 10.01 7.28
CA GLY A 249 7.51 10.31 7.60
C GLY A 249 7.18 11.73 7.19
N THR A 250 6.03 11.94 6.57
CA THR A 250 5.59 13.24 6.05
C THR A 250 4.10 13.43 6.30
N LEU A 251 3.74 14.58 6.86
CA LEU A 251 2.36 15.07 6.91
C LEU A 251 2.08 15.94 5.70
N LEU A 252 0.97 15.66 5.03
CA LEU A 252 0.50 16.38 3.86
C LEU A 252 -0.85 17.00 4.20
N ALA A 253 -0.90 18.32 4.30
CA ALA A 253 -2.15 19.02 4.56
C ALA A 253 -2.91 19.31 3.26
N PRO A 254 -4.23 19.52 3.32
CA PRO A 254 -5.06 19.80 2.13
C PRO A 254 -4.65 21.08 1.37
N ASP A 255 -3.98 22.02 2.04
CA ASP A 255 -3.45 23.25 1.44
C ASP A 255 -2.16 23.02 0.61
N GLY A 256 -1.70 21.77 0.51
CA GLY A 256 -0.48 21.37 -0.18
C GLY A 256 0.79 21.50 0.66
N SER A 257 0.69 22.00 1.90
CA SER A 257 1.84 22.08 2.79
C SER A 257 2.34 20.69 3.21
N ARG A 258 3.66 20.57 3.36
CA ARG A 258 4.33 19.33 3.73
C ARG A 258 5.17 19.56 4.98
N ARG A 259 5.12 18.62 5.91
CA ARG A 259 5.95 18.64 7.12
C ARG A 259 6.59 17.28 7.33
N GLY A 260 7.92 17.23 7.29
CA GLY A 260 8.68 16.03 7.63
C GLY A 260 8.62 15.71 9.13
N MET A 261 8.52 14.42 9.44
CA MET A 261 8.62 13.83 10.77
C MET A 261 10.03 13.26 10.97
N VAL A 262 10.59 13.43 12.15
CA VAL A 262 12.01 13.19 12.41
C VAL A 262 12.27 11.77 12.87
N SER A 263 13.09 11.04 12.13
CA SER A 263 13.68 9.76 12.53
C SER A 263 15.07 9.95 13.13
N MET A 264 15.34 9.23 14.21
CA MET A 264 16.65 9.26 14.88
C MET A 264 17.59 8.22 14.26
N PRO A 265 18.90 8.49 14.12
CA PRO A 265 19.83 7.49 13.62
C PRO A 265 19.91 6.26 14.53
N GLY A 266 19.88 5.06 13.94
CA GLY A 266 20.08 3.80 14.64
C GLY A 266 19.46 2.62 13.90
N ILE A 267 19.60 1.43 14.48
CA ILE A 267 19.10 0.16 13.93
C ILE A 267 18.38 -0.59 15.05
N ALA A 268 17.09 -0.85 14.88
CA ALA A 268 16.32 -1.67 15.80
C ALA A 268 16.92 -3.08 15.87
N GLY A 269 17.05 -3.66 17.07
CA GLY A 269 17.75 -4.93 17.31
C GLY A 269 19.25 -4.84 17.58
N HIS A 270 19.92 -3.73 17.20
CA HIS A 270 21.38 -3.61 17.33
C HIS A 270 21.83 -2.29 17.97
N GLN A 271 21.91 -1.21 17.19
CA GLN A 271 22.43 0.06 17.65
C GLN A 271 21.30 0.94 18.20
N ARG A 272 21.22 1.04 19.52
CA ARG A 272 20.26 1.91 20.21
C ARG A 272 20.89 3.25 20.56
N ARG A 273 20.47 4.31 19.86
CA ARG A 273 20.49 5.67 20.41
C ARG A 273 19.21 5.92 21.20
N GLN A 274 19.13 7.02 21.94
CA GLN A 274 17.92 7.43 22.64
C GLN A 274 16.73 7.48 21.67
N ILE A 275 15.72 6.62 21.88
CA ILE A 275 14.45 6.69 21.16
C ILE A 275 13.75 7.96 21.59
N ARG A 276 13.30 8.76 20.63
CA ARG A 276 12.60 10.02 20.85
C ARG A 276 11.25 10.00 20.16
N GLU A 277 10.29 10.61 20.82
CA GLU A 277 8.95 10.86 20.30
C GLU A 277 8.82 12.36 20.03
N TYR A 278 8.11 12.69 18.96
CA TYR A 278 7.79 14.05 18.58
C TYR A 278 6.31 14.16 18.22
N ASP A 279 5.70 15.26 18.64
CA ASP A 279 4.31 15.60 18.33
C ASP A 279 4.25 16.56 17.15
N TYR A 280 3.36 16.27 16.22
CA TYR A 280 3.14 17.08 15.03
C TYR A 280 1.65 17.45 14.92
N PRO A 281 1.31 18.74 14.78
CA PRO A 281 -0.06 19.17 14.47
C PRO A 281 -0.60 18.47 13.22
N LEU A 282 -1.81 17.92 13.35
CA LEU A 282 -2.55 17.24 12.30
C LEU A 282 -3.75 18.10 11.89
N ALA A 283 -3.71 18.61 10.66
CA ALA A 283 -4.86 19.30 10.09
C ALA A 283 -6.00 18.30 9.75
N PRO A 284 -7.27 18.73 9.75
CA PRO A 284 -8.35 17.94 9.17
C PRO A 284 -8.03 17.53 7.73
N ASP A 285 -8.46 16.32 7.34
CA ASP A 285 -8.21 15.73 6.02
C ASP A 285 -6.73 15.57 5.63
N ALA A 286 -5.80 15.77 6.56
CA ALA A 286 -4.39 15.56 6.29
C ALA A 286 -4.06 14.08 6.08
N VAL A 287 -3.05 13.84 5.24
CA VAL A 287 -2.55 12.52 4.92
C VAL A 287 -1.22 12.31 5.65
N VAL A 288 -1.12 11.22 6.39
CA VAL A 288 0.14 10.75 6.96
C VAL A 288 0.75 9.76 5.97
N LEU A 289 1.94 10.07 5.47
CA LEU A 289 2.66 9.21 4.53
C LEU A 289 4.00 8.83 5.13
N MET A 290 4.32 7.55 5.12
CA MET A 290 5.61 7.02 5.55
C MET A 290 6.18 6.13 4.45
N HIS A 291 7.50 6.13 4.28
CA HIS A 291 8.14 5.28 3.29
C HIS A 291 9.56 4.88 3.70
N THR A 292 10.03 3.77 3.12
CA THR A 292 11.41 3.29 3.23
C THR A 292 12.32 4.08 2.28
N ASP A 293 13.63 3.88 2.38
CA ASP A 293 14.57 4.68 1.59
C ASP A 293 14.65 4.28 0.11
N GLY A 294 14.08 3.13 -0.28
CA GLY A 294 13.86 2.77 -1.69
C GLY A 294 12.94 3.74 -2.44
N VAL A 295 12.21 4.58 -1.71
CA VAL A 295 11.36 5.64 -2.24
C VAL A 295 12.06 7.00 -2.04
N VAL A 296 12.25 7.75 -3.13
CA VAL A 296 12.86 9.07 -3.06
C VAL A 296 11.89 10.09 -2.45
N ASP A 297 12.38 10.91 -1.53
CA ASP A 297 11.56 11.97 -0.90
C ASP A 297 11.35 13.21 -1.81
N ARG A 298 11.58 13.06 -3.13
CA ARG A 298 11.56 14.15 -4.11
C ARG A 298 10.40 14.01 -5.09
N TRP A 299 9.18 14.05 -4.55
CA TRP A 299 7.95 14.12 -5.33
C TRP A 299 7.08 15.27 -4.81
N ASN A 300 6.39 15.99 -5.69
CA ASN A 300 5.60 17.17 -5.34
C ASN A 300 4.10 16.86 -5.42
N PRO A 301 3.31 17.08 -4.35
CA PRO A 301 1.84 16.99 -4.35
C PRO A 301 1.17 17.68 -5.53
N VAL A 302 1.71 18.84 -5.95
CA VAL A 302 1.19 19.66 -7.05
C VAL A 302 1.24 18.92 -8.39
N ASP A 303 2.16 17.97 -8.55
CA ASP A 303 2.27 17.18 -9.78
C ASP A 303 1.17 16.10 -9.89
N TYR A 304 0.38 15.90 -8.83
CA TYR A 304 -0.65 14.87 -8.73
C TYR A 304 -1.99 15.48 -8.30
N PRO A 305 -2.65 16.27 -9.16
CA PRO A 305 -3.91 16.90 -8.83
C PRO A 305 -4.95 15.84 -8.43
N GLY A 306 -5.67 16.09 -7.33
CA GLY A 306 -6.70 15.20 -6.81
C GLY A 306 -6.21 13.96 -6.07
N LEU A 307 -4.90 13.63 -6.08
CA LEU A 307 -4.41 12.37 -5.53
C LEU A 307 -4.83 12.13 -4.06
N PHE A 308 -4.77 13.17 -3.21
CA PHE A 308 -5.04 13.02 -1.79
C PHE A 308 -6.53 12.89 -1.43
N SER A 309 -7.44 13.00 -2.40
CA SER A 309 -8.84 12.61 -2.18
C SER A 309 -9.11 11.13 -2.44
N HIS A 310 -8.17 10.39 -3.04
CA HIS A 310 -8.27 8.95 -3.34
C HIS A 310 -7.90 8.05 -2.14
N THR A 311 -8.21 6.76 -2.23
CA THR A 311 -7.96 5.82 -1.14
C THR A 311 -6.46 5.71 -0.80
N PRO A 312 -6.10 5.33 0.43
CA PRO A 312 -4.71 5.15 0.82
C PRO A 312 -3.92 4.22 -0.11
N GLU A 313 -4.55 3.18 -0.67
CA GLU A 313 -3.95 2.25 -1.62
C GLU A 313 -3.52 2.95 -2.91
N VAL A 314 -4.38 3.79 -3.49
CA VAL A 314 -4.09 4.55 -4.72
C VAL A 314 -2.97 5.56 -4.46
N ILE A 315 -3.01 6.27 -3.33
CA ILE A 315 -1.94 7.21 -2.96
C ILE A 315 -0.61 6.47 -2.81
N ALA A 316 -0.58 5.38 -2.06
CA ALA A 316 0.64 4.61 -1.81
C ALA A 316 1.23 4.04 -3.11
N ALA A 317 0.39 3.44 -3.96
CA ALA A 317 0.81 2.89 -5.24
C ALA A 317 1.30 3.95 -6.22
N THR A 318 0.69 5.15 -6.23
CA THR A 318 1.12 6.28 -7.07
C THR A 318 2.49 6.79 -6.65
N VAL A 319 2.71 6.96 -5.34
CA VAL A 319 4.01 7.38 -4.80
C VAL A 319 5.07 6.30 -5.06
N LEU A 320 4.74 5.02 -4.89
CA LEU A 320 5.66 3.93 -5.20
C LEU A 320 6.05 3.86 -6.69
N ARG A 321 5.10 4.12 -7.61
CA ARG A 321 5.36 4.17 -9.06
C ARG A 321 6.41 5.23 -9.40
N ASP A 322 6.21 6.45 -8.90
CA ASP A 322 6.95 7.61 -9.40
C ASP A 322 8.17 7.96 -8.54
N ALA A 323 8.14 7.61 -7.26
CA ALA A 323 9.23 7.86 -6.32
C ALA A 323 9.99 6.58 -5.90
N GLY A 324 9.43 5.39 -6.08
CA GLY A 324 10.14 4.13 -5.90
C GLY A 324 11.08 3.82 -7.07
N THR A 325 12.05 4.67 -7.37
CA THR A 325 12.94 4.51 -8.53
C THR A 325 14.32 3.97 -8.18
N ARG A 326 14.63 3.83 -6.88
CA ARG A 326 15.90 3.25 -6.44
C ARG A 326 15.95 1.76 -6.73
N ARG A 327 17.16 1.25 -6.93
CA ARG A 327 17.41 -0.19 -7.06
C ARG A 327 17.50 -0.79 -5.65
N ASP A 328 16.35 -0.85 -4.99
CA ASP A 328 16.18 -1.36 -3.64
C ASP A 328 14.77 -1.93 -3.43
N ASP A 329 14.57 -2.57 -2.29
CA ASP A 329 13.23 -2.74 -1.73
C ASP A 329 12.56 -1.37 -1.55
N ALA A 330 11.26 -1.28 -1.83
CA ALA A 330 10.54 -0.02 -1.71
C ALA A 330 9.16 -0.20 -1.08
N GLY A 331 8.89 0.55 -0.02
CA GLY A 331 7.66 0.49 0.76
C GLY A 331 7.08 1.87 1.00
N VAL A 332 5.77 2.02 0.77
CA VAL A 332 4.99 3.23 1.07
C VAL A 332 3.78 2.85 1.91
N LEU A 333 3.51 3.59 2.98
CA LEU A 333 2.32 3.47 3.80
C LEU A 333 1.63 4.82 3.90
N VAL A 334 0.32 4.82 3.70
CA VAL A 334 -0.52 6.00 3.75
C VAL A 334 -1.63 5.77 4.77
N ALA A 335 -1.88 6.78 5.60
CA ALA A 335 -3.03 6.84 6.48
C ALA A 335 -3.83 8.12 6.22
N ARG A 336 -5.14 7.96 6.10
CA ARG A 336 -6.14 9.01 5.98
C ARG A 336 -7.11 8.86 7.14
N VAL A 337 -7.29 9.95 7.86
CA VAL A 337 -8.23 10.04 8.97
C VAL A 337 -9.26 11.10 8.61
N SER A 338 -10.20 10.70 7.77
CA SER A 338 -11.46 11.39 7.51
C SER A 338 -12.40 11.28 8.69
#